data_AF-A0A426FKI0-F1
#
_entry.id   AF-A0A426FKI0-F1
#
_cell.length_a   1.000
_cell.length_b   1.000
_cell.length_c   1.000
_cell.angle_alpha   90.00
_cell.angle_beta   90.00
_cell.angle_gamma   90.00
#
_symmetry.space_group_name_H-M   'P 1'
#
loop_
_entity.id
_entity.type
_entity.pdbx_description
1 polymer ?
#
loop_
_entity_poly.entity_id
_entity_poly.type
_entity_poly.pdbx_seq_one_letter_code
_entity_poly.pdbx_strand_id
1 'polypeptide(L)'
;MAKEIQNKNAETVEKGVKSKGLNGVLWAIAIALFSVAAIGNAYFATHFSLIVRVLLLVVLLVGAVVFAALTNQGQKAIGFMKDSRQELRKIIWPKRQEATQTTLIVGAMCLVVALALWGIDSIIVAVINFLTNLRF
;
A
#
# COMPACT_ATOMS: atom_id res chain seq x y z
N MET A 1 2.36 32.48 27.24
CA MET A 1 1.31 31.81 26.44
C MET A 1 1.87 30.78 25.46
N ALA A 2 2.70 31.12 24.47
CA ALA A 2 3.21 30.13 23.50
C ALA A 2 4.06 29.00 24.13
N LYS A 3 4.88 29.32 25.15
CA LYS A 3 5.73 28.35 25.84
C LYS A 3 4.94 27.33 26.68
N GLU A 4 3.78 27.73 27.22
CA GLU A 4 2.90 26.83 27.97
C GLU A 4 2.13 25.87 27.06
N ILE A 5 1.73 26.32 25.85
CA ILE A 5 1.08 25.46 24.85
C ILE A 5 2.06 24.38 24.36
N GLN A 6 3.32 24.73 24.12
CA GLN A 6 4.35 23.74 23.76
C GLN A 6 4.66 22.77 24.90
N ASN A 7 4.72 23.24 26.14
CA ASN A 7 4.95 22.37 27.30
C ASN A 7 3.79 21.38 27.52
N LYS A 8 2.54 21.85 27.38
CA LYS A 8 1.34 20.99 27.50
C LYS A 8 1.29 19.91 26.41
N ASN A 9 1.69 20.24 25.18
CA ASN A 9 1.79 19.30 24.07
C ASN A 9 2.96 18.31 24.26
N ALA A 10 4.09 18.76 24.79
CA ALA A 10 5.23 17.90 25.11
C ALA A 10 4.89 16.90 26.24
N GLU A 11 4.20 17.34 27.30
CA GLU A 11 3.76 16.46 28.38
C GLU A 11 2.68 15.45 27.94
N THR A 12 1.80 15.80 26.99
CA THR A 12 0.81 14.85 26.46
C THR A 12 1.44 13.82 25.52
N VAL A 13 2.51 14.19 24.82
CA VAL A 13 3.31 13.25 24.01
C VAL A 13 4.13 12.33 24.90
N GLU A 14 4.75 12.81 25.98
CA GLU A 14 5.56 11.97 26.88
C GLU A 14 4.72 11.05 27.78
N LYS A 15 3.56 11.49 28.29
CA LYS A 15 2.70 10.66 29.14
C LYS A 15 2.08 9.45 28.41
N GLY A 16 2.05 9.45 27.07
CA GLY A 16 1.53 8.37 26.24
C GLY A 16 2.58 7.38 25.71
N VAL A 17 3.87 7.67 25.89
CA VAL A 17 4.97 6.85 25.37
C VAL A 17 5.30 5.77 26.41
N LYS A 18 4.87 4.53 26.15
CA LYS A 18 5.24 3.37 26.99
C LYS A 18 6.77 3.27 27.12
N SER A 19 7.25 2.79 28.27
CA SER A 19 8.68 2.61 28.51
C SER A 19 9.32 1.68 27.48
N LYS A 20 10.63 1.81 27.27
CA LYS A 20 11.39 0.99 26.29
C LYS A 20 11.21 -0.52 26.56
N GLY A 21 11.19 -0.92 27.84
CA GLY A 21 10.94 -2.30 28.25
C GLY A 21 9.53 -2.79 27.93
N LEU A 22 8.50 -1.99 28.25
CA LEU A 22 7.11 -2.36 27.99
C LEU A 22 6.80 -2.49 26.48
N ASN A 23 7.38 -1.64 25.64
CA ASN A 23 7.28 -1.81 24.19
C ASN A 23 8.01 -3.04 23.67
N GLY A 24 9.18 -3.35 24.22
CA GLY A 24 9.92 -4.56 23.87
C GLY A 24 9.08 -5.81 24.15
N VAL A 25 8.42 -5.86 25.30
CA VAL A 25 7.52 -6.97 25.68
C VAL A 25 6.31 -7.06 24.73
N LEU A 26 5.67 -5.93 24.39
CA LEU A 26 4.55 -5.92 23.46
C LEU A 26 4.95 -6.42 22.05
N TRP A 27 6.14 -6.04 21.58
CA TRP A 27 6.70 -6.53 20.33
C TRP A 27 7.02 -8.03 20.37
N ALA A 28 7.59 -8.50 21.48
CA ALA A 28 7.86 -9.93 21.67
C ALA A 28 6.56 -10.75 21.64
N ILE A 29 5.50 -10.27 22.31
CA ILE A 29 4.17 -10.93 22.30
C ILE A 29 3.58 -10.95 20.88
N ALA A 30 3.65 -9.82 20.15
CA ALA A 30 3.14 -9.75 18.78
C ALA A 30 3.87 -10.71 17.83
N ILE A 31 5.21 -10.75 17.88
CA ILE A 31 6.03 -11.67 17.07
C ILE A 31 5.76 -13.12 17.44
N ALA A 32 5.64 -13.42 18.74
CA ALA A 32 5.34 -14.76 19.22
C ALA A 32 3.98 -15.23 18.70
N LEU A 33 2.92 -14.43 18.82
CA LEU A 33 1.59 -14.75 18.31
C LEU A 33 1.59 -14.95 16.79
N PHE A 34 2.29 -14.10 16.04
CA PHE A 34 2.40 -14.25 14.59
C PHE A 34 3.16 -15.52 14.18
N SER A 35 4.24 -15.85 14.89
CA SER A 35 5.03 -17.07 14.65
C SER A 35 4.22 -18.32 14.96
N VAL A 36 3.46 -18.32 16.07
CA VAL A 36 2.54 -19.39 16.43
C VAL A 36 1.44 -19.54 15.37
N ALA A 37 0.90 -18.43 14.84
CA ALA A 37 -0.07 -18.47 13.76
C ALA A 37 0.51 -19.11 12.48
N ALA A 38 1.72 -18.73 12.08
CA ALA A 38 2.39 -19.25 10.89
C ALA A 38 2.75 -20.74 11.02
N ILE A 39 3.39 -21.12 12.13
CA ILE A 39 3.80 -22.51 12.40
C ILE A 39 2.57 -23.40 12.61
N GLY A 40 1.58 -22.92 13.39
CA GLY A 40 0.32 -23.63 13.59
C GLY A 40 -0.40 -23.86 12.26
N ASN A 41 -0.42 -22.86 11.37
CA ASN A 41 -1.00 -23.02 10.05
C ASN A 41 -0.28 -24.07 9.18
N ALA A 42 1.05 -24.15 9.26
CA ALA A 42 1.84 -25.14 8.51
C ALA A 42 1.65 -26.56 9.07
N TYR A 43 1.61 -26.72 10.40
CA TYR A 43 1.49 -28.03 11.05
C TYR A 43 0.07 -28.60 11.01
N PHE A 44 -0.95 -27.75 11.26
CA PHE A 44 -2.35 -28.18 11.27
C PHE A 44 -2.98 -28.25 9.86
N ALA A 45 -2.20 -28.02 8.80
CA ALA A 45 -2.66 -28.09 7.41
C ALA A 45 -3.19 -29.49 7.02
N THR A 46 -2.64 -30.54 7.63
CA THR A 46 -2.90 -31.94 7.23
C THR A 46 -3.96 -32.63 8.11
N HIS A 47 -4.26 -32.08 9.30
CA HIS A 47 -5.05 -32.78 10.32
C HIS A 47 -6.45 -32.21 10.57
N PHE A 48 -6.77 -30.99 10.11
CA PHE A 48 -8.04 -30.32 10.42
C PHE A 48 -8.82 -29.86 9.19
N SER A 49 -10.16 -29.80 9.33
CA SER A 49 -11.06 -29.21 8.34
C SER A 49 -10.76 -27.72 8.11
N LEU A 50 -10.92 -27.27 6.86
CA LEU A 50 -10.58 -25.91 6.41
C LEU A 50 -11.19 -24.81 7.27
N ILE A 51 -12.44 -24.98 7.74
CA ILE A 51 -13.16 -23.95 8.50
C ILE A 51 -12.50 -23.64 9.85
N VAL A 52 -12.05 -24.67 10.57
CA VAL A 52 -11.48 -24.53 11.92
C VAL A 52 -10.12 -23.85 11.82
N ARG A 53 -9.32 -24.22 10.82
CA ARG A 53 -8.00 -23.64 10.56
C ARG A 53 -8.09 -22.15 10.24
N VAL A 54 -9.00 -21.75 9.35
CA VAL A 54 -9.17 -20.35 8.97
C VAL A 54 -9.61 -19.51 10.17
N LEU A 55 -10.58 -19.97 10.96
CA LEU A 55 -11.03 -19.26 12.15
C LEU A 55 -9.91 -19.08 13.18
N LEU A 56 -9.16 -20.15 13.48
CA LEU A 56 -8.07 -20.10 14.45
C LEU A 56 -6.94 -19.15 13.98
N LEU A 57 -6.60 -19.20 12.69
CA LEU A 57 -5.65 -18.29 12.07
C LEU A 57 -6.08 -16.82 12.19
N VAL A 58 -7.34 -16.54 11.88
CA VAL A 58 -7.90 -15.18 11.95
C VAL A 58 -7.82 -14.65 13.38
N VAL A 59 -8.19 -15.47 14.38
CA VAL A 59 -8.12 -15.06 15.79
C VAL A 59 -6.67 -14.74 16.21
N LEU A 60 -5.70 -15.60 15.86
CA LEU A 60 -4.30 -15.37 16.19
C LEU A 60 -3.71 -14.16 15.48
N LEU A 61 -4.03 -13.96 14.19
CA LEU A 61 -3.59 -12.79 13.43
C LEU A 61 -4.20 -11.50 13.97
N VAL A 62 -5.49 -11.49 14.26
CA VAL A 62 -6.17 -10.33 14.88
C VAL A 62 -5.52 -10.02 16.23
N GLY A 63 -5.26 -11.03 17.05
CA GLY A 63 -4.52 -10.86 18.31
C GLY A 63 -3.15 -10.21 18.10
N ALA A 64 -2.34 -10.76 17.19
CA ALA A 64 -1.01 -10.22 16.87
C ALA A 64 -1.08 -8.74 16.42
N VAL A 65 -2.05 -8.40 15.56
CA VAL A 65 -2.26 -7.04 15.08
C VAL A 65 -2.71 -6.11 16.22
N VAL A 66 -3.58 -6.55 17.12
CA VAL A 66 -4.01 -5.76 18.28
C VAL A 66 -2.82 -5.46 19.20
N PHE A 67 -2.00 -6.46 19.52
CA PHE A 67 -0.80 -6.23 20.35
C PHE A 67 0.22 -5.33 19.65
N ALA A 68 0.41 -5.48 18.35
CA ALA A 68 1.25 -4.59 17.55
C ALA A 68 0.71 -3.15 17.51
N ALA A 69 -0.61 -2.97 17.38
CA ALA A 69 -1.27 -1.67 17.39
C ALA A 69 -1.17 -0.96 18.75
N LEU A 70 -1.10 -1.70 19.85
CA LEU A 70 -0.90 -1.17 21.21
C LEU A 70 0.55 -0.76 21.50
N THR A 71 1.51 -1.06 20.63
CA THR A 71 2.89 -0.59 20.77
C THR A 71 2.98 0.91 20.48
N ASN A 72 4.03 1.58 20.98
CA ASN A 72 4.26 2.99 20.66
C ASN A 72 4.36 3.25 19.15
N GLN A 73 4.93 2.32 18.38
CA GLN A 73 5.01 2.45 16.93
C GLN A 73 3.63 2.24 16.28
N GLY A 74 2.83 1.31 16.79
CA GLY A 74 1.45 1.10 16.36
C GLY A 74 0.56 2.32 16.57
N GLN A 75 0.63 2.93 17.76
CA GLN A 75 -0.12 4.16 18.07
C GLN A 75 0.32 5.35 17.18
N LYS A 76 1.62 5.48 16.91
CA LYS A 76 2.13 6.47 15.94
C LYS A 76 1.58 6.25 14.54
N ALA A 77 1.56 5.00 14.06
CA ALA A 77 1.00 4.66 12.76
C ALA A 77 -0.50 4.96 12.67
N ILE A 78 -1.27 4.68 13.73
CA ILE A 78 -2.71 5.02 13.80
C ILE A 78 -2.92 6.54 13.76
N GLY A 79 -2.12 7.31 14.50
CA GLY A 79 -2.12 8.77 14.43
C GLY A 79 -1.85 9.27 13.01
N PHE A 80 -0.77 8.78 12.39
CA PHE A 80 -0.41 9.12 11.01
C PHE A 80 -1.50 8.76 10.00
N MET A 81 -2.22 7.65 10.16
CA MET A 81 -3.36 7.29 9.32
C MET A 81 -4.53 8.26 9.48
N LYS A 82 -4.77 8.77 10.69
CA LYS A 82 -5.81 9.78 10.95
C LYS A 82 -5.43 11.11 10.28
N ASP A 83 -4.18 11.52 10.40
CA ASP A 83 -3.66 12.74 9.79
C ASP A 83 -3.66 12.63 8.26
N SER A 84 -3.24 11.49 7.70
CA SER A 84 -3.31 11.21 6.26
C SER A 84 -4.73 11.34 5.71
N ARG A 85 -5.75 10.88 6.45
CA ARG A 85 -7.16 11.07 6.05
C ARG A 85 -7.59 12.53 6.01
N GLN A 86 -7.03 13.38 6.87
CA GLN A 86 -7.29 14.82 6.83
C GLN A 86 -6.63 15.45 5.60
N GLU A 87 -5.44 15.00 5.25
CA GLU A 87 -4.72 15.45 4.04
C GLU A 87 -5.43 15.01 2.76
N LEU A 88 -5.96 13.78 2.72
CA LEU A 88 -6.78 13.29 1.60
C LEU A 88 -8.03 14.16 1.36
N ARG A 89 -8.58 14.80 2.39
CA ARG A 89 -9.71 15.74 2.23
C ARG A 89 -9.30 17.05 1.59
N LYS A 90 -8.00 17.39 1.62
CA LYS A 90 -7.45 18.55 0.90
C LYS A 90 -7.28 18.25 -0.59
N ILE A 91 -7.44 17.00 -1.03
CA ILE A 91 -7.40 16.63 -2.44
C ILE A 91 -8.68 17.13 -3.10
N ILE A 92 -8.53 18.19 -3.87
CA ILE A 92 -9.56 18.71 -4.75
C ILE A 92 -9.55 17.79 -5.97
N TRP A 93 -10.45 16.81 -6.00
CA TRP A 93 -10.55 15.92 -7.15
C TRP A 93 -10.94 16.74 -8.38
N PRO A 94 -10.24 16.53 -9.51
CA PRO A 94 -10.47 17.31 -10.72
C PRO A 94 -11.93 17.15 -11.17
N LYS A 95 -12.53 18.24 -11.64
CA LYS A 95 -13.88 18.19 -12.19
C LYS A 95 -13.87 17.27 -13.41
N ARG A 96 -14.96 16.54 -13.66
CA ARG A 96 -15.07 15.60 -14.81
C ARG A 96 -14.62 16.22 -16.13
N GLN A 97 -14.87 17.51 -16.34
CA GLN A 97 -14.46 18.27 -17.53
C GLN A 97 -12.93 18.40 -17.66
N GLU A 98 -12.23 18.71 -16.57
CA GLU A 98 -10.76 18.85 -16.53
C GLU A 98 -10.08 17.50 -16.74
N ALA A 99 -10.64 16.45 -16.13
CA ALA A 99 -10.15 15.08 -16.29
C ALA A 99 -10.29 14.63 -17.76
N THR A 100 -11.45 14.81 -18.38
CA THR A 100 -11.66 14.44 -19.79
C THR A 100 -10.79 15.24 -20.74
N GLN A 101 -10.59 16.54 -20.49
CA GLN A 101 -9.73 17.37 -21.32
C GLN A 101 -8.29 16.85 -21.31
N THR A 102 -7.75 16.54 -20.13
CA THR A 102 -6.39 16.02 -19.99
C THR A 102 -6.27 14.63 -20.63
N THR A 103 -7.26 13.74 -20.43
CA THR A 103 -7.28 12.43 -21.08
C THR A 103 -7.36 12.53 -22.60
N LEU A 104 -8.14 13.46 -23.15
CA LEU A 104 -8.22 13.68 -24.60
C LEU A 104 -6.91 14.23 -25.17
N ILE A 105 -6.22 15.12 -24.46
CA ILE A 105 -4.89 15.62 -24.86
C ILE A 105 -3.89 14.47 -24.93
N VAL A 106 -3.81 13.65 -23.86
CA VAL A 106 -2.92 12.48 -23.84
C VAL A 106 -3.32 11.47 -24.92
N GLY A 107 -4.62 11.22 -25.10
CA GLY A 107 -5.13 10.32 -26.13
C GLY A 107 -4.79 10.77 -27.55
N ALA A 108 -4.88 12.07 -27.83
CA ALA A 108 -4.47 12.65 -29.11
C ALA A 108 -2.96 12.49 -29.34
N MET A 109 -2.14 12.75 -28.32
CA MET A 109 -0.69 12.54 -28.39
C MET A 109 -0.36 11.06 -28.66
N CYS A 110 -1.00 10.12 -27.95
CA CYS A 110 -0.82 8.69 -28.18
C CYS A 110 -1.23 8.29 -29.61
N LEU A 111 -2.32 8.85 -30.15
CA LEU A 111 -2.79 8.59 -31.51
C LEU A 111 -1.78 9.06 -32.56
N VAL A 112 -1.19 10.24 -32.38
CA VAL A 112 -0.14 10.76 -33.27
C VAL A 112 1.07 9.83 -33.28
N VAL A 113 1.56 9.42 -32.10
CA VAL A 113 2.71 8.51 -31.99
C VAL A 113 2.39 7.14 -32.59
N ALA A 114 1.20 6.60 -32.32
CA ALA A 114 0.76 5.32 -32.87
C ALA A 114 0.69 5.32 -34.40
N LEU A 115 0.15 6.40 -35.00
CA LEU A 115 0.11 6.55 -36.46
C LEU A 115 1.51 6.73 -37.06
N ALA A 116 2.39 7.49 -36.40
CA ALA A 116 3.76 7.69 -36.87
C ALA A 116 4.56 6.38 -36.89
N LEU A 117 4.49 5.60 -35.80
CA LEU A 117 5.12 4.29 -35.73
C LEU A 117 4.52 3.34 -36.79
N TRP A 118 3.19 3.21 -36.82
CA TRP A 118 2.52 2.36 -37.81
C TRP A 118 2.90 2.70 -39.26
N GLY A 119 3.04 3.98 -39.60
CA GLY A 119 3.47 4.42 -40.92
C GLY A 119 4.91 3.98 -41.24
N ILE A 120 5.84 4.16 -40.29
CA ILE A 120 7.24 3.74 -40.44
C ILE A 120 7.33 2.22 -40.58
N ASP A 121 6.66 1.46 -39.71
CA ASP A 121 6.61 0.00 -39.75
C ASP A 121 6.07 -0.50 -41.11
N SER A 122 5.00 0.13 -41.61
CA SER A 122 4.40 -0.21 -42.92
C SER A 122 5.37 0.03 -44.08
N ILE A 123 6.11 1.14 -44.06
CA ILE A 123 7.13 1.45 -45.08
C ILE A 123 8.27 0.44 -45.04
N ILE A 124 8.77 0.10 -43.84
CA ILE A 124 9.83 -0.89 -43.66
C ILE A 124 9.40 -2.24 -44.25
N VAL A 125 8.19 -2.71 -43.93
CA VAL A 125 7.64 -3.96 -44.47
C VAL A 125 7.49 -3.89 -45.99
N ALA A 126 7.00 -2.78 -46.54
CA ALA A 126 6.87 -2.61 -47.98
C ALA A 126 8.23 -2.70 -48.70
N VAL A 127 9.27 -2.06 -48.16
CA VAL A 127 10.63 -2.09 -48.71
C VAL A 127 11.22 -3.51 -48.64
N ILE A 128 11.05 -4.19 -47.50
CA ILE A 128 11.52 -5.57 -47.33
C ILE A 128 10.84 -6.50 -48.34
N ASN A 129 9.53 -6.39 -48.51
CA ASN A 129 8.77 -7.19 -49.48
C ASN A 129 9.21 -6.90 -50.92
N PHE A 130 9.42 -5.62 -51.28
CA PHE A 130 9.89 -5.23 -52.60
C PHE A 130 11.27 -5.84 -52.91
N LEU A 131 12.22 -5.72 -51.98
CA LEU A 131 13.57 -6.29 -52.13
C LEU A 131 13.56 -7.82 -52.20
N THR A 132 12.69 -8.46 -51.41
CA THR A 132 12.56 -9.93 -51.40
C THR A 132 11.95 -10.44 -52.70
N ASN A 133 10.93 -9.74 -53.23
CA ASN A 133 10.29 -10.10 -54.50
C ASN A 133 11.25 -9.94 -55.70
N LEU A 134 12.20 -9.01 -55.63
CA LEU A 134 13.22 -8.77 -56.65
C LEU A 134 14.31 -9.87 -56.73
N ARG A 135 14.39 -10.74 -55.72
CA ARG A 135 15.38 -11.83 -55.62
C ARG A 135 14.75 -13.20 -55.96
N PHE A 136 13.81 -13.21 -56.91
CA PHE A 136 13.36 -14.34 -57.72
C PHE A 136 13.03 -13.84 -59.13
#